data_AF-A0A2U3C3K4-F1
#
_entry.id   AF-A0A2U3C3K4-F1
#
_cell.length_a   1.000
_cell.length_b   1.000
_cell.length_c   1.000
_cell.angle_alpha   90.00
_cell.angle_beta   90.00
_cell.angle_gamma   90.00
#
_symmetry.space_group_name_H-M   'P 1'
#
loop_
_entity.id
_entity.type
_entity.pdbx_description
1 polymer ?
#
loop_
_entity_poly.entity_id
_entity_poly.type
_entity_poly.pdbx_seq_one_letter_code
_entity_poly.pdbx_strand_id
1 'polypeptide(L)'
;MLRTLQPLRHSRGTLVSLGGLLFGVLGLVVQWFANPAKFGGFPPGILFLVAFGLLTAVTVRWWWHPVFAVFIAFWIVGVGGLAGQLTPNLTSHNLGTVTGNVIMTTGLAVTFVVGILSMITARRTRRTAGGAPLRARRR
;
A
#
# COMPACT_ATOMS: atom_id res chain seq x y z
N MET A 1 11.31 2.94 33.12
CA MET A 1 11.53 3.49 31.76
C MET A 1 10.26 3.29 30.92
N LEU A 2 9.14 3.91 31.31
CA LEU A 2 7.90 3.88 30.55
C LEU A 2 7.96 4.95 29.47
N ARG A 3 8.30 4.54 28.25
CA ARG A 3 8.11 5.39 27.06
C ARG A 3 6.60 5.53 26.89
N THR A 4 6.09 6.69 27.26
CA THR A 4 4.74 7.17 27.03
C THR A 4 4.21 6.60 25.72
N LEU A 5 3.10 5.87 25.81
CA LEU A 5 2.28 5.44 24.68
C LEU A 5 1.74 6.70 24.01
N GLN A 6 2.58 7.39 23.24
CA GLN A 6 2.10 8.39 22.30
C GLN A 6 1.12 7.67 21.39
N PRO A 7 -0.15 8.12 21.31
CA PRO A 7 -1.10 7.54 20.38
C PRO A 7 -0.44 7.56 19.00
N LEU A 8 -0.39 6.40 18.35
CA LEU A 8 0.19 6.21 17.03
C LEU A 8 -0.53 7.13 16.05
N ARG A 9 -0.12 8.40 15.96
CA ARG A 9 -0.64 9.34 14.98
C ARG A 9 -0.14 8.86 13.63
N HIS A 10 -1.00 8.12 12.94
CA HIS A 10 -0.73 7.67 11.59
C HIS A 10 -0.57 8.90 10.71
N SER A 11 0.53 8.95 9.96
CA SER A 11 0.70 10.02 9.00
C SER A 11 -0.46 9.95 7.99
N ARG A 12 -0.96 11.10 7.52
CA ARG A 12 -2.05 11.12 6.53
C ARG A 12 -1.70 10.29 5.30
N GLY A 13 -0.43 10.28 4.89
CA GLY A 13 0.07 9.44 3.79
C GLY A 13 -0.03 7.95 4.08
N THR A 14 0.28 7.51 5.31
CA THR A 14 0.09 6.11 5.74
C THR A 14 -1.38 5.70 5.64
N LEU A 15 -2.30 6.53 6.12
CA LEU A 15 -3.74 6.23 6.07
C LEU A 15 -4.26 6.14 4.63
N VAL A 16 -3.83 7.06 3.77
CA VAL A 16 -4.20 7.04 2.34
C VAL A 16 -3.62 5.80 1.65
N SER A 17 -2.38 5.42 1.97
CA SER A 17 -1.74 4.22 1.42
C SER A 17 -2.46 2.92 1.86
N LEU A 18 -2.83 2.81 3.14
CA LEU A 18 -3.64 1.71 3.67
C LEU A 18 -5.06 1.71 3.08
N GLY A 19 -5.66 2.89 2.88
CA GLY A 19 -6.93 3.04 2.19
C GLY A 19 -6.87 2.51 0.76
N GLY A 20 -5.83 2.86 0.00
CA GLY A 20 -5.63 2.32 -1.35
C GLY A 20 -5.45 0.79 -1.39
N LEU A 21 -4.80 0.19 -0.38
CA LEU A 21 -4.72 -1.26 -0.24
C LEU A 21 -6.10 -1.88 0.02
N LEU A 22 -6.93 -1.23 0.84
CA LEU A 22 -8.31 -1.63 1.07
C LEU A 22 -9.13 -1.59 -0.24
N PHE A 23 -8.98 -0.54 -1.05
CA PHE A 23 -9.56 -0.51 -2.40
C PHE A 23 -9.05 -1.66 -3.28
N GLY A 24 -7.74 -1.99 -3.20
CA GLY A 24 -7.16 -3.19 -3.81
C GLY A 24 -7.90 -4.47 -3.43
N VAL A 25 -8.13 -4.67 -2.13
CA VAL A 25 -8.86 -5.82 -1.59
C VAL A 25 -10.30 -5.84 -2.08
N LEU A 26 -11.01 -4.71 -1.97
CA LEU A 26 -12.40 -4.61 -2.42
C LEU A 26 -12.53 -4.91 -3.92
N GLY A 27 -11.62 -4.38 -4.75
CA GLY A 27 -11.59 -4.68 -6.18
C GLY A 27 -11.41 -6.17 -6.48
N LEU A 28 -10.53 -6.86 -5.75
CA LEU A 28 -10.37 -8.31 -5.87
C LEU A 28 -11.60 -9.10 -5.40
N VAL A 29 -12.25 -8.66 -4.32
CA VAL A 29 -13.50 -9.26 -3.84
C VAL A 29 -14.60 -9.13 -4.88
N VAL A 30 -14.76 -7.95 -5.50
CA VAL A 30 -15.74 -7.75 -6.59
C VAL A 30 -15.43 -8.67 -7.77
N GLN A 31 -14.17 -8.77 -8.21
CA GLN A 31 -13.79 -9.69 -9.29
C GLN A 31 -14.10 -11.14 -8.95
N TRP A 32 -13.86 -11.56 -7.70
CA TRP A 32 -14.10 -12.92 -7.25
C TRP A 32 -15.58 -13.28 -7.22
N PHE A 33 -16.44 -12.40 -6.70
CA PHE A 33 -17.89 -12.62 -6.76
C PHE A 33 -18.42 -12.61 -8.19
N ALA A 34 -17.82 -11.81 -9.07
CA ALA A 34 -18.24 -11.71 -10.46
C ALA A 34 -17.82 -12.91 -11.33
N ASN A 35 -16.67 -13.53 -11.02
CA ASN A 35 -16.17 -14.71 -11.71
C ASN A 35 -15.28 -15.57 -10.79
N PRO A 36 -15.87 -16.41 -9.92
CA PRO A 36 -15.11 -17.18 -8.94
C PRO A 36 -14.26 -18.28 -9.59
N ALA A 37 -14.73 -18.84 -10.73
CA ALA A 37 -14.03 -19.88 -11.46
C ALA A 37 -12.65 -19.43 -11.98
N LYS A 38 -12.50 -18.14 -12.31
CA LYS A 38 -11.21 -17.53 -12.70
C LYS A 38 -10.10 -17.74 -11.66
N PHE A 39 -10.46 -17.81 -10.38
CA PHE A 39 -9.49 -17.87 -9.28
C PHE A 39 -9.22 -19.28 -8.76
N GLY A 40 -10.01 -20.29 -9.20
CA GLY A 40 -9.88 -21.67 -8.70
C GLY A 40 -10.08 -21.81 -7.19
N GLY A 41 -10.68 -20.82 -6.52
CA GLY A 41 -10.77 -20.73 -5.06
C GLY A 41 -10.72 -19.28 -4.56
N PHE A 42 -10.25 -19.10 -3.32
CA PHE A 42 -10.09 -17.78 -2.72
C PHE A 42 -8.93 -17.01 -3.37
N PRO A 43 -9.10 -15.75 -3.79
CA PRO A 43 -8.04 -15.02 -4.48
C PRO A 43 -6.80 -14.82 -3.60
N PRO A 44 -5.63 -15.37 -3.98
CA PRO A 44 -4.42 -15.25 -3.16
C PRO A 44 -3.96 -13.80 -3.01
N GLY A 45 -4.26 -12.94 -4.01
CA GLY A 45 -3.97 -11.51 -3.95
C GLY A 45 -4.58 -10.79 -2.74
N ILE A 46 -5.76 -11.24 -2.26
CA ILE A 46 -6.39 -10.67 -1.06
C ILE A 46 -5.53 -10.96 0.17
N LEU A 47 -5.05 -12.19 0.31
CA LEU A 47 -4.18 -12.58 1.43
C LEU A 47 -2.90 -11.75 1.44
N PHE A 48 -2.28 -11.56 0.27
CA PHE A 48 -1.06 -10.74 0.17
C PHE A 48 -1.32 -9.27 0.51
N LEU A 49 -2.41 -8.66 0.00
CA LEU A 49 -2.74 -7.27 0.32
C LEU A 49 -3.00 -7.07 1.81
N VAL A 50 -3.73 -7.99 2.44
CA VAL A 50 -3.99 -7.94 3.89
C VAL A 50 -2.71 -8.14 4.68
N ALA A 51 -1.89 -9.14 4.34
CA ALA A 51 -0.63 -9.42 5.03
C ALA A 51 0.35 -8.23 4.94
N PHE A 52 0.53 -7.65 3.76
CA PHE A 52 1.41 -6.50 3.57
C PHE A 52 0.83 -5.21 4.17
N GLY A 53 -0.50 -5.04 4.14
CA GLY A 53 -1.18 -3.93 4.81
C GLY A 53 -1.01 -3.98 6.33
N LEU A 54 -1.18 -5.17 6.93
CA LEU A 54 -0.89 -5.41 8.35
C LEU A 54 0.59 -5.15 8.64
N LEU A 55 1.49 -5.63 7.79
CA LEU A 55 2.92 -5.40 7.96
C LEU A 55 3.25 -3.90 7.92
N THR A 56 2.67 -3.13 7.00
CA THR A 56 2.78 -1.65 6.97
C THR A 56 2.22 -1.01 8.25
N ALA A 57 1.10 -1.51 8.78
CA ALA A 57 0.48 -0.98 9.99
C ALA A 57 1.33 -1.25 11.25
N VAL A 58 1.80 -2.48 11.46
CA VAL A 58 2.62 -2.84 12.63
C VAL A 58 4.01 -2.20 12.59
N THR A 59 4.50 -1.90 11.39
CA THR A 59 5.80 -1.25 11.20
C THR A 59 5.73 0.27 11.17
N VAL A 60 4.56 0.90 11.36
CA VAL A 60 4.33 2.37 11.20
C VAL A 60 5.31 3.27 11.96
N ARG A 61 5.90 2.77 13.06
CA ARG A 61 6.93 3.48 13.84
C ARG A 61 8.28 3.64 13.12
N TRP A 62 8.53 2.86 12.06
CA TRP A 62 9.76 2.88 11.28
C TRP A 62 9.57 3.71 10.01
N TRP A 63 10.53 4.56 9.66
CA TRP A 63 10.42 5.45 8.50
C TRP A 63 10.26 4.74 7.15
N TRP A 64 10.68 3.48 7.08
CA TRP A 64 10.62 2.65 5.88
C TRP A 64 9.35 1.78 5.82
N HIS A 65 8.42 1.92 6.77
CA HIS A 65 7.17 1.13 6.83
C HIS A 65 6.32 1.10 5.54
N PRO A 66 6.27 2.17 4.71
CA PRO A 66 5.46 2.13 3.48
C PRO A 66 6.05 1.19 2.42
N VAL A 67 7.28 0.70 2.58
CA VAL A 67 7.93 -0.16 1.57
C VAL A 67 7.09 -1.40 1.25
N PHE A 68 6.42 -1.98 2.25
CA PHE A 68 5.60 -3.17 2.06
C PHE A 68 4.36 -2.86 1.20
N ALA A 69 3.63 -1.80 1.52
CA ALA A 69 2.49 -1.35 0.72
C ALA A 69 2.88 -1.00 -0.73
N VAL A 70 4.01 -0.31 -0.91
CA VAL A 70 4.55 0.04 -2.23
C VAL A 70 4.94 -1.22 -3.00
N PHE A 71 5.63 -2.15 -2.35
CA PHE A 71 6.10 -3.39 -2.98
C PHE A 71 4.93 -4.24 -3.47
N ILE A 72 3.90 -4.46 -2.63
CA ILE A 72 2.76 -5.28 -3.05
C ILE A 72 1.91 -4.60 -4.14
N ALA A 73 1.74 -3.27 -4.07
CA ALA A 73 1.07 -2.51 -5.11
C ALA A 73 1.80 -2.62 -6.46
N PHE A 74 3.14 -2.49 -6.44
CA PHE A 74 3.98 -2.68 -7.62
C PHE A 74 3.93 -4.11 -8.16
N TRP A 75 3.94 -5.11 -7.28
CA TRP A 75 3.86 -6.50 -7.69
C TRP A 75 2.54 -6.79 -8.43
N ILE A 76 1.40 -6.40 -7.85
CA ILE A 76 0.09 -6.70 -8.44
C ILE A 76 -0.13 -5.90 -9.74
N VAL A 77 0.12 -4.59 -9.73
CA VAL A 77 -0.17 -3.74 -10.90
C VAL A 77 0.97 -3.73 -11.91
N GLY A 78 2.20 -3.56 -11.44
CA GLY A 78 3.39 -3.51 -12.30
C GLY A 78 3.72 -4.87 -12.88
N VAL A 79 4.02 -5.86 -12.03
CA VAL A 79 4.38 -7.21 -12.52
C VAL A 79 3.17 -7.90 -13.17
N GLY A 80 1.98 -7.82 -12.56
CA GLY A 80 0.76 -8.35 -13.17
C GLY A 80 0.38 -7.69 -14.51
N GLY A 81 0.67 -6.39 -14.66
CA GLY A 81 0.50 -5.68 -15.93
C GLY A 81 1.49 -6.12 -16.99
N LEU A 82 2.78 -6.22 -16.64
CA LEU A 82 3.83 -6.71 -17.55
C LEU A 82 3.63 -8.16 -17.97
N ALA A 83 3.07 -8.99 -17.09
CA ALA A 83 2.69 -10.37 -17.38
C ALA A 83 1.43 -10.49 -18.27
N GLY A 84 0.85 -9.36 -18.72
CA GLY A 84 -0.34 -9.35 -19.56
C GLY A 84 -1.61 -9.80 -18.86
N GLN A 85 -1.64 -9.85 -17.52
CA GLN A 85 -2.81 -10.35 -16.78
C GLN A 85 -3.87 -9.27 -16.52
N LEU A 86 -3.53 -7.99 -16.67
CA LEU A 86 -4.49 -6.88 -16.49
C LEU A 86 -5.35 -6.63 -17.73
N THR A 87 -4.78 -6.73 -18.93
CA THR A 87 -5.48 -6.44 -20.19
C THR A 87 -6.72 -7.32 -20.42
N PRO A 88 -6.66 -8.65 -20.24
CA PRO A 88 -7.82 -9.53 -20.42
C PRO A 88 -8.96 -9.24 -19.43
N ASN A 89 -8.64 -8.70 -18.25
CA ASN A 89 -9.62 -8.36 -17.23
C ASN A 89 -10.32 -7.03 -17.53
N LEU A 90 -9.67 -6.12 -18.25
CA LEU A 90 -10.25 -4.85 -18.69
C LEU A 90 -11.11 -4.99 -19.94
N THR A 91 -10.80 -5.95 -20.80
CA THR A 91 -11.57 -6.24 -22.03
C THR A 91 -12.60 -7.35 -21.86
N SER A 92 -12.76 -7.89 -20.65
CA SER A 92 -13.72 -8.96 -20.41
C SER A 92 -15.16 -8.48 -20.60
N HIS A 93 -16.03 -9.33 -21.11
CA HIS A 93 -17.48 -9.06 -21.18
C HIS A 93 -18.17 -9.05 -19.80
N ASN A 94 -17.45 -9.44 -18.73
CA ASN A 94 -17.98 -9.45 -17.37
C ASN A 94 -17.74 -8.10 -16.69
N LEU A 95 -18.81 -7.30 -16.57
CA LEU A 95 -18.75 -5.95 -15.98
C LEU A 95 -18.17 -5.96 -14.56
N GLY A 96 -18.47 -6.97 -13.73
CA GLY A 96 -17.92 -7.07 -12.38
C GLY A 96 -16.41 -7.30 -12.37
N THR A 97 -15.88 -8.04 -13.34
CA THR A 97 -14.43 -8.22 -13.50
C THR A 97 -13.75 -6.92 -13.91
N VAL A 98 -14.36 -6.18 -14.84
CA VAL A 98 -13.84 -4.87 -15.28
C VAL A 98 -13.87 -3.86 -14.15
N THR A 99 -15.03 -3.67 -13.49
CA THR A 99 -15.19 -2.74 -12.37
C THR A 99 -14.25 -3.08 -11.22
N GLY A 100 -14.17 -4.35 -10.82
CA GLY A 100 -13.26 -4.78 -9.77
C GLY A 100 -11.79 -4.55 -10.14
N ASN A 101 -11.41 -4.69 -11.41
CA ASN A 101 -10.05 -4.41 -11.87
C ASN A 101 -9.72 -2.91 -11.86
N VAL A 102 -10.67 -2.06 -12.24
CA VAL A 102 -10.51 -0.59 -12.16
C VAL A 102 -10.37 -0.15 -10.71
N ILE A 103 -11.23 -0.61 -9.81
CA ILE A 103 -11.17 -0.29 -8.37
C ILE A 103 -9.83 -0.74 -7.79
N MET A 104 -9.40 -1.97 -8.10
CA MET A 104 -8.13 -2.51 -7.61
C MET A 104 -6.94 -1.70 -8.12
N THR A 105 -6.83 -1.49 -9.43
CA THR A 105 -5.67 -0.83 -10.04
C THR A 105 -5.54 0.64 -9.61
N THR A 106 -6.65 1.37 -9.52
CA THR A 106 -6.66 2.76 -9.02
C THR A 106 -6.25 2.85 -7.55
N GLY A 107 -6.79 1.99 -6.69
CA GLY A 107 -6.42 1.91 -5.27
C GLY A 107 -4.92 1.64 -5.08
N LEU A 108 -4.39 0.65 -5.80
CA LEU A 108 -2.98 0.29 -5.73
C LEU A 108 -2.04 1.34 -6.34
N ALA A 109 -2.45 2.02 -7.40
CA ALA A 109 -1.70 3.14 -7.96
C ALA A 109 -1.56 4.29 -6.94
N VAL A 110 -2.65 4.63 -6.23
CA VAL A 110 -2.62 5.62 -5.15
C VAL A 110 -1.72 5.15 -4.01
N THR A 111 -1.84 3.89 -3.58
CA THR A 111 -0.97 3.29 -2.56
C THR A 111 0.51 3.42 -2.92
N PHE A 112 0.87 3.11 -4.16
CA PHE A 112 2.24 3.17 -4.65
C PHE A 112 2.80 4.59 -4.60
N VAL A 113 2.09 5.56 -5.19
CA VAL A 113 2.53 6.97 -5.24
C VAL A 113 2.63 7.56 -3.83
N VAL A 114 1.58 7.42 -3.03
CA VAL A 114 1.53 8.01 -1.68
C VAL A 114 2.52 7.32 -0.74
N GLY A 115 2.73 6.02 -0.88
CA GLY A 115 3.73 5.28 -0.11
C GLY A 115 5.16 5.78 -0.38
N ILE A 116 5.51 6.02 -1.65
CA ILE A 116 6.81 6.60 -2.04
C ILE A 116 6.96 8.01 -1.46
N LEU A 117 5.97 8.89 -1.64
CA LEU A 117 6.00 10.26 -1.12
C LEU A 117 6.14 10.30 0.40
N SER A 118 5.50 9.36 1.11
CA SER A 118 5.60 9.23 2.57
C SER A 118 7.02 8.86 2.99
N MET A 119 7.68 7.93 2.31
CA MET A 119 9.08 7.57 2.59
C MET A 119 10.04 8.74 2.31
N ILE A 120 9.87 9.45 1.20
CA ILE A 120 10.70 10.61 0.83
C ILE A 120 10.58 11.69 1.92
N THR A 121 9.35 12.02 2.31
CA THR A 121 9.07 13.04 3.33
C THR A 121 9.65 12.63 4.69
N ALA A 122 9.41 11.41 5.14
CA ALA A 122 9.94 10.89 6.40
C ALA A 122 11.47 10.90 6.44
N ARG A 123 12.13 10.55 5.32
CA ARG A 123 13.59 10.59 5.19
C ARG A 123 14.13 12.02 5.24
N ARG A 124 13.47 12.98 4.59
CA ARG A 124 13.86 14.40 4.60
C ARG A 124 13.76 14.98 6.02
N THR A 125 12.66 14.76 6.72
CA THR A 125 12.47 15.27 8.10
C THR A 125 13.54 14.73 9.06
N ARG A 126 13.92 13.46 8.93
CA ARG A 126 14.99 12.88 9.78
C ARG A 126 16.37 13.45 9.49
N ARG A 127 16.70 13.75 8.22
CA ARG A 127 17.98 14.39 7.86
C ARG A 127 18.10 15.79 8.46
N THR A 128 17.02 16.58 8.42
CA THR A 128 17.01 17.92 9.02
C THR A 128 17.15 17.87 10.55
N ALA A 129 16.52 16.90 11.22
CA ALA A 129 16.64 16.73 12.66
C ALA A 129 18.04 16.26 13.12
N GLY A 130 18.74 15.44 12.32
CA GLY A 130 20.10 14.99 12.59
C GLY A 130 21.20 16.02 12.30
N GLY A 131 20.86 17.13 11.63
CA GLY A 131 21.80 18.18 11.25
C GLY A 131 21.92 19.34 12.24
N ALA A 132 21.19 19.32 13.37
CA ALA A 132 21.30 20.35 14.39
C ALA A 132 22.71 20.29 15.03
N PRO A 133 23.57 21.32 14.88
CA PRO A 133 24.91 21.30 15.40
C PRO A 133 24.91 21.30 16.94
N LEU A 134 25.72 20.43 17.54
CA LEU A 134 26.15 20.44 18.95
C LEU A 134 26.99 21.69 19.29
N ARG A 135 26.64 22.89 18.78
CA ARG A 135 27.34 24.15 19.04
C ARG A 135 26.58 25.00 20.07
N ALA A 136 26.39 24.50 21.29
CA ALA A 136 25.98 25.36 22.42
C ALA A 136 26.12 24.67 23.79
N ARG A 137 27.27 24.06 24.09
CA ARG A 137 27.60 23.70 25.49
C ARG A 137 29.11 23.79 25.74
N ARG A 138 29.63 25.00 25.53
CA ARG A 138 30.87 25.47 26.16
C ARG A 138 30.60 26.88 26.65
N ARG A 139 30.17 27.02 27.90
CA ARG A 139 30.58 28.07 28.85
C ARG A 139 30.34 27.53 30.25
#